data_AF-A0A7S9LUQ5-F1
#
_entry.id   AF-A0A7S9LUQ5-F1
#
_cell.length_a   1.000
_cell.length_b   1.000
_cell.length_c   1.000
_cell.angle_alpha   90.00
_cell.angle_beta   90.00
_cell.angle_gamma   90.00
#
_symmetry.space_group_name_H-M   'P 1'
#
loop_
_entity.id
_entity.type
_entity.pdbx_description
1 polymer ?
#
loop_
_entity_poly.entity_id
_entity_poly.type
_entity_poly.pdbx_seq_one_letter_code
_entity_poly.pdbx_strand_id
1 'polypeptide(L)'
;MTSLTVFLGALLAASLEAIEALTVLLALALARSWRPVFWGAGIALVTLALAGVGMGAALLQIPKSLLQLGVGGLLALVAASWLVKSSQRLARKRRGRDQEQRFRRHQAKLANMGTASRIKTDAAADWIAGIAACKAVLLDGLEVTLIVLSLGGAEEPHAAVAGALVGTSTVFFAGILLRRPLTRLPEDAVMFWTAALLLAFAARWTAAGLGLSWPGDEVLVVASTLFFALAARSGATLRKDALADQEAHGHTEPNDKLETRHGGSGVRELAQAVAGKLLRLVWSDRLLALSLLSVLALVTVLQSITPDTSWLRDTFFLGLILVGWALVVLERAKH
;
A
#
# COMPACT_ATOMS: atom_id res chain seq x y z
N MET A 1 -23.04 -3.29 3.68
CA MET A 1 -22.08 -2.18 3.49
C MET A 1 -22.82 -1.05 2.82
N THR A 2 -22.61 0.18 3.28
CA THR A 2 -23.07 1.37 2.59
C THR A 2 -22.03 1.78 1.57
N SER A 3 -22.50 2.31 0.44
CA SER A 3 -21.64 2.87 -0.59
C SER A 3 -20.68 3.94 -0.04
N LEU A 4 -21.00 4.58 1.09
CA LEU A 4 -20.17 5.61 1.70
C LEU A 4 -18.85 5.07 2.26
N THR A 5 -18.84 3.95 2.98
CA THR A 5 -17.61 3.40 3.57
C THR A 5 -16.64 2.92 2.50
N VAL A 6 -17.18 2.26 1.46
CA VAL A 6 -16.41 1.81 0.30
C VAL A 6 -15.84 3.02 -0.45
N PHE A 7 -16.66 4.05 -0.67
CA PHE A 7 -16.23 5.29 -1.31
C PHE A 7 -15.09 5.97 -0.54
N LEU A 8 -15.24 6.15 0.78
CA LEU A 8 -14.22 6.81 1.60
C LEU A 8 -12.92 6.00 1.67
N GLY A 9 -13.03 4.67 1.79
CA GLY A 9 -11.86 3.78 1.78
C GLY A 9 -11.08 3.88 0.47
N ALA A 10 -11.79 3.80 -0.66
CA ALA A 10 -11.18 3.91 -1.98
C ALA A 10 -10.61 5.32 -2.24
N LEU A 11 -11.30 6.37 -1.79
CA LEU A 11 -10.84 7.75 -1.88
C LEU A 11 -9.53 7.97 -1.14
N LEU A 12 -9.44 7.53 0.12
CA LEU A 12 -8.24 7.72 0.93
C LEU A 12 -7.06 6.93 0.38
N ALA A 13 -7.28 5.67 0.00
CA ALA A 13 -6.24 4.82 -0.56
C ALA A 13 -5.74 5.33 -1.92
N ALA A 14 -6.65 5.67 -2.84
CA ALA A 14 -6.29 6.20 -4.15
C ALA A 14 -5.63 7.57 -4.06
N SER A 15 -6.00 8.40 -3.08
CA SER A 15 -5.33 9.67 -2.83
C SER A 15 -3.87 9.47 -2.42
N LEU A 16 -3.60 8.48 -1.55
CA LEU A 16 -2.23 8.19 -1.10
C LEU A 16 -1.33 7.76 -2.27
N GLU A 17 -1.78 6.79 -3.07
CA GLU A 17 -1.06 6.34 -4.26
C GLU A 17 -0.91 7.45 -5.29
N ALA A 18 -1.94 8.28 -5.48
CA ALA A 18 -1.87 9.41 -6.38
C ALA A 18 -0.82 10.44 -5.95
N ILE A 19 -0.59 10.62 -4.64
CA ILE A 19 0.45 11.53 -4.14
C ILE A 19 1.84 11.00 -4.50
N GLU A 20 2.07 9.70 -4.37
CA GLU A 20 3.35 9.07 -4.75
C GLU A 20 3.61 9.20 -6.25
N ALA A 21 2.63 8.79 -7.07
CA ALA A 21 2.72 8.87 -8.53
C ALA A 21 2.94 10.32 -9.00
N LEU A 22 2.16 11.27 -8.46
CA LEU A 22 2.28 12.68 -8.78
C LEU A 22 3.65 13.25 -8.39
N THR A 23 4.21 12.83 -7.25
CA THR A 23 5.53 13.30 -6.80
C THR A 23 6.61 12.89 -7.80
N VAL A 24 6.54 11.67 -8.33
CA VAL A 24 7.46 11.20 -9.38
C VAL A 24 7.25 11.92 -10.70
N LEU A 25 5.99 12.07 -11.13
CA LEU A 25 5.64 12.81 -12.35
C LEU A 25 6.14 14.24 -12.31
N LEU A 26 5.94 14.94 -11.19
CA LEU A 26 6.39 16.32 -11.02
C LEU A 26 7.93 16.39 -11.00
N ALA A 27 8.61 15.43 -10.36
CA ALA A 27 10.07 15.36 -10.39
C ALA A 27 10.60 15.20 -11.82
N LEU A 28 9.99 14.33 -12.63
CA LEU A 28 10.35 14.12 -14.04
C LEU A 28 10.04 15.35 -14.91
N ALA A 29 8.85 15.93 -14.74
CA ALA A 29 8.38 17.05 -15.55
C ALA A 29 9.18 18.34 -15.28
N LEU A 30 9.55 18.59 -14.02
CA LEU A 30 10.38 19.74 -13.63
C LEU A 30 11.86 19.56 -14.01
N ALA A 31 12.37 18.32 -13.98
CA ALA A 31 13.76 18.06 -14.34
C ALA A 31 14.00 18.09 -15.86
N ARG A 32 12.95 17.85 -16.67
CA ARG A 32 13.11 17.68 -18.11
C ARG A 32 12.03 18.39 -18.94
N SER A 33 10.89 17.74 -19.15
CA SER A 33 9.85 18.24 -20.03
C SER A 33 8.48 17.66 -19.67
N TRP A 34 7.44 18.49 -19.75
CA TRP A 34 6.08 18.11 -19.32
C TRP A 34 5.38 17.20 -20.34
N ARG A 35 5.60 17.44 -21.64
CA ARG A 35 4.92 16.71 -22.73
C ARG A 35 5.12 15.19 -22.68
N PRO A 36 6.37 14.65 -22.70
CA PRO A 36 6.56 13.20 -22.69
C PRO A 36 6.11 12.55 -21.38
N VAL A 37 6.22 13.27 -20.25
CA VAL A 37 5.77 12.79 -18.93
C VAL A 37 4.25 12.60 -18.92
N PHE A 38 3.47 13.55 -19.45
CA PHE A 38 2.02 13.40 -19.55
C PHE A 38 1.59 12.32 -20.55
N TRP A 39 2.31 12.17 -21.67
CA TRP A 39 2.06 11.05 -22.59
C TRP A 39 2.29 9.69 -21.92
N GLY A 40 3.40 9.56 -21.19
CA GLY A 40 3.70 8.36 -20.40
C GLY A 40 2.62 8.05 -19.36
N ALA A 41 2.19 9.08 -18.61
CA ALA A 41 1.10 8.95 -17.64
C ALA A 41 -0.23 8.56 -18.30
N GLY A 42 -0.58 9.17 -19.44
CA GLY A 42 -1.80 8.86 -20.17
C GLY A 42 -1.84 7.42 -20.68
N ILE A 43 -0.73 6.93 -21.25
CA ILE A 43 -0.59 5.53 -21.69
C ILE A 43 -0.75 4.57 -20.50
N ALA A 44 -0.16 4.89 -19.36
CA ALA A 44 -0.30 4.10 -18.14
C ALA A 44 -1.75 4.03 -17.66
N LEU A 45 -2.46 5.17 -17.62
CA LEU A 45 -3.87 5.22 -17.20
C LEU A 45 -4.78 4.39 -18.12
N VAL A 46 -4.60 4.47 -19.43
CA VAL A 46 -5.36 3.63 -20.38
C VAL A 46 -5.05 2.15 -20.17
N THR A 47 -3.77 1.81 -19.97
CA THR A 47 -3.35 0.43 -19.70
C THR A 47 -3.96 -0.10 -18.41
N LEU A 48 -4.00 0.71 -17.34
CA LEU A 48 -4.61 0.35 -16.07
C LEU A 48 -6.12 0.19 -16.18
N ALA A 49 -6.81 1.04 -16.94
CA ALA A 49 -8.24 0.89 -17.18
C ALA A 49 -8.55 -0.44 -17.88
N LEU A 50 -7.80 -0.78 -18.93
CA LEU A 50 -7.94 -2.06 -19.64
C LEU A 50 -7.60 -3.24 -18.73
N ALA A 51 -6.52 -3.14 -17.95
CA ALA A 51 -6.13 -4.17 -17.00
C ALA A 51 -7.18 -4.37 -15.90
N GLY A 52 -7.75 -3.28 -15.37
CA GLY A 52 -8.80 -3.32 -14.37
C GLY A 52 -10.08 -3.97 -14.88
N VAL A 53 -10.50 -3.66 -16.11
CA VAL A 53 -11.64 -4.34 -16.75
C VAL A 53 -11.36 -5.83 -16.95
N GLY A 54 -10.18 -6.17 -17.50
CA GLY A 54 -9.79 -7.56 -17.70
C GLY A 54 -9.69 -8.34 -16.40
N MET A 55 -9.09 -7.74 -15.36
CA MET A 55 -8.96 -8.35 -14.04
C MET A 55 -10.32 -8.50 -13.37
N GLY A 56 -11.18 -7.48 -13.41
CA GLY A 56 -12.56 -7.57 -12.92
C GLY A 56 -13.34 -8.71 -13.59
N ALA A 57 -13.27 -8.81 -14.92
CA ALA A 57 -13.91 -9.90 -15.66
C ALA A 57 -13.34 -11.28 -15.29
N ALA A 58 -12.03 -11.40 -15.09
CA ALA A 58 -11.39 -12.65 -14.67
C ALA A 58 -11.79 -13.06 -13.25
N LEU A 59 -11.95 -12.09 -12.33
CA LEU A 59 -12.35 -12.36 -10.94
C LEU A 59 -13.77 -12.92 -10.85
N LEU A 60 -14.66 -12.63 -11.81
CA LEU A 60 -16.00 -13.22 -11.89
C LEU A 60 -15.99 -14.74 -12.14
N GLN A 61 -14.88 -15.29 -12.64
CA GLN A 61 -14.72 -16.74 -12.87
C GLN A 61 -14.22 -17.48 -11.63
N ILE A 62 -13.77 -16.77 -10.59
CA ILE A 62 -13.23 -17.36 -9.37
C ILE A 62 -14.35 -17.52 -8.35
N PRO A 63 -14.45 -18.68 -7.65
CA PRO A 63 -15.45 -18.85 -6.59
C PRO A 63 -15.37 -17.74 -5.53
N LYS A 64 -16.53 -17.17 -5.16
CA LYS A 64 -16.63 -16.01 -4.25
C LYS A 64 -15.81 -16.19 -2.98
N SER A 65 -15.84 -17.37 -2.37
CA SER A 65 -15.09 -17.68 -1.14
C SER A 65 -13.57 -17.64 -1.35
N LEU A 66 -13.05 -18.22 -2.43
CA LEU A 66 -11.61 -18.18 -2.76
C LEU A 66 -11.13 -16.77 -3.08
N LEU A 67 -11.92 -16.03 -3.86
CA LEU A 67 -11.68 -14.62 -4.13
C LEU A 67 -11.60 -13.85 -2.81
N GLN A 68 -12.53 -14.13 -1.89
CA GLN A 68 -12.61 -13.42 -0.64
C GLN A 68 -11.41 -13.66 0.29
N LEU A 69 -10.97 -14.91 0.39
CA LEU A 69 -9.77 -15.29 1.14
C LEU A 69 -8.50 -14.72 0.51
N GLY A 70 -8.36 -14.79 -0.81
CA GLY A 70 -7.18 -14.27 -1.52
C GLY A 70 -7.04 -12.76 -1.36
N VAL A 71 -8.13 -12.02 -1.57
CA VAL A 71 -8.18 -10.56 -1.40
C VAL A 71 -7.97 -10.17 0.07
N GLY A 72 -8.67 -10.83 1.00
CA GLY A 72 -8.51 -10.58 2.44
C GLY A 72 -7.08 -10.81 2.91
N GLY A 73 -6.44 -11.90 2.47
CA GLY A 73 -5.04 -12.18 2.76
C GLY A 73 -4.10 -11.13 2.19
N LEU A 74 -4.22 -10.78 0.91
CA LEU A 74 -3.40 -9.74 0.28
C LEU A 74 -3.53 -8.39 1.00
N LEU A 75 -4.76 -7.95 1.26
CA LEU A 75 -5.04 -6.73 2.02
C LEU A 75 -4.38 -6.75 3.40
N ALA A 76 -4.47 -7.86 4.14
CA ALA A 76 -3.87 -7.99 5.46
C ALA A 76 -2.35 -7.80 5.41
N LEU A 77 -1.68 -8.38 4.41
CA LEU A 77 -0.23 -8.27 4.23
C LEU A 77 0.19 -6.83 3.94
N VAL A 78 -0.48 -6.17 2.99
CA VAL A 78 -0.21 -4.78 2.63
C VAL A 78 -0.41 -3.88 3.84
N ALA A 79 -1.60 -3.99 4.43
CA ALA A 79 -2.04 -3.18 5.55
C ALA A 79 -1.12 -3.32 6.75
N ALA A 80 -0.76 -4.54 7.15
CA ALA A 80 0.17 -4.77 8.26
C ALA A 80 1.53 -4.11 8.00
N SER A 81 2.09 -4.26 6.79
CA SER A 81 3.38 -3.67 6.44
C SER A 81 3.35 -2.13 6.48
N TRP A 82 2.25 -1.52 6.04
CA TRP A 82 2.07 -0.07 6.06
C TRP A 82 1.80 0.44 7.47
N LEU A 83 1.02 -0.27 8.26
CA LEU A 83 0.64 0.11 9.61
C LEU A 83 1.88 0.14 10.53
N VAL A 84 2.73 -0.89 10.45
CA VAL A 84 4.00 -0.95 11.20
C VAL A 84 4.99 0.14 10.73
N LYS A 85 5.08 0.41 9.42
CA LYS A 85 5.97 1.46 8.91
C LYS A 85 5.48 2.85 9.31
N SER A 86 4.18 3.10 9.27
CA SER A 86 3.58 4.40 9.58
C SER A 86 3.56 4.69 11.08
N SER A 87 3.25 3.69 11.93
CA SER A 87 3.32 3.79 13.40
C SER A 87 4.72 4.22 13.85
N GLN A 88 5.76 3.61 13.30
CA GLN A 88 7.15 3.93 13.58
C GLN A 88 7.57 5.31 13.08
N ARG A 89 7.06 5.75 11.93
CA ARG A 89 7.34 7.08 11.39
C ARG A 89 6.68 8.16 12.24
N LEU A 90 5.40 7.99 12.58
CA LEU A 90 4.68 8.87 13.51
C LEU A 90 5.34 8.90 14.89
N ALA A 91 5.92 7.78 15.32
CA ALA A 91 6.71 7.73 16.54
C ALA A 91 7.99 8.58 16.44
N ARG A 92 8.75 8.49 15.34
CA ARG A 92 10.02 9.20 15.16
C ARG A 92 9.89 10.68 14.78
N LYS A 93 8.71 11.13 14.34
CA LYS A 93 8.54 12.45 13.72
C LYS A 93 8.60 13.60 14.72
N ARG A 94 9.82 14.06 15.04
CA ARG A 94 10.09 15.38 15.64
C ARG A 94 10.61 16.42 14.65
N ARG A 95 10.89 16.11 13.36
CA ARG A 95 11.41 17.09 12.39
C ARG A 95 10.86 16.83 10.98
N GLY A 96 9.97 17.69 10.50
CA GLY A 96 9.31 17.62 9.19
C GLY A 96 10.21 17.85 7.96
N ARG A 97 11.36 17.17 7.87
CA ARG A 97 12.34 17.30 6.77
C ARG A 97 12.38 16.12 5.79
N ASP A 98 11.54 15.11 5.98
CA ASP A 98 11.66 13.82 5.27
C ASP A 98 11.17 13.85 3.81
N GLN A 99 10.09 14.58 3.50
CA GLN A 99 9.51 14.61 2.15
C GLN A 99 10.35 15.42 1.15
N GLU A 100 10.85 16.59 1.55
CA GLU A 100 11.79 17.35 0.72
C GLU A 100 13.04 16.53 0.42
N GLN A 101 13.53 15.74 1.39
CA GLN A 101 14.64 14.82 1.16
C GLN A 101 14.27 13.67 0.21
N ARG A 102 13.07 13.08 0.30
CA ARG A 102 12.62 12.05 -0.67
C ARG A 102 12.49 12.62 -2.08
N PHE A 103 11.91 13.81 -2.23
CA PHE A 103 11.80 14.50 -3.52
C PHE A 103 13.16 14.85 -4.10
N ARG A 104 14.08 15.40 -3.28
CA ARG A 104 15.47 15.66 -3.69
C ARG A 104 16.24 14.39 -4.05
N ARG A 105 16.02 13.28 -3.35
CA ARG A 105 16.60 11.97 -3.71
C ARG A 105 16.07 11.48 -5.06
N HIS A 106 14.78 11.65 -5.34
CA HIS A 106 14.21 11.32 -6.65
C HIS A 106 14.80 12.21 -7.74
N GLN A 107 14.86 13.53 -7.53
CA GLN A 107 15.54 14.44 -8.45
C GLN A 107 17.01 14.07 -8.66
N ALA A 108 17.76 13.77 -7.60
CA ALA A 108 19.18 13.39 -7.70
C ALA A 108 19.36 12.06 -8.44
N LYS A 109 18.50 11.06 -8.18
CA LYS A 109 18.53 9.78 -8.88
C LYS A 109 18.18 9.93 -10.37
N LEU A 110 17.23 10.81 -10.69
CA LEU A 110 16.82 11.11 -12.06
C LEU A 110 17.87 11.96 -12.80
N ALA A 111 18.48 12.94 -12.11
CA ALA A 111 19.63 13.70 -12.62
C ALA A 111 20.81 12.77 -12.93
N ASN A 112 21.06 11.78 -12.06
CA ASN A 112 22.07 10.74 -12.27
C ASN A 112 21.70 9.76 -13.40
N MET A 113 20.42 9.46 -13.64
CA MET A 113 19.99 8.70 -14.83
C MET A 113 20.18 9.50 -16.13
N GLY A 114 20.01 10.82 -16.07
CA GLY A 114 20.29 11.74 -17.18
C GLY A 114 21.79 11.99 -17.44
N THR A 115 22.66 11.84 -16.44
CA THR A 115 24.12 12.02 -16.57
C THR A 115 24.89 10.72 -16.77
N ALA A 116 24.40 9.58 -16.28
CA ALA A 116 25.05 8.27 -16.48
C ALA A 116 24.79 7.69 -17.88
N SER A 117 23.78 8.19 -18.59
CA SER A 117 23.54 7.82 -19.99
C SER A 117 24.15 8.90 -20.90
N ARG A 118 25.05 8.49 -21.79
CA ARG A 118 25.57 9.29 -22.93
C ARG A 118 24.44 9.62 -23.92
N ILE A 119 23.38 10.27 -23.50
CA ILE A 119 22.24 10.61 -24.35
C ILE A 119 22.64 11.87 -25.13
N LYS A 120 23.01 11.67 -26.40
CA LYS A 120 23.47 12.76 -27.27
C LYS A 120 22.34 13.66 -27.78
N THR A 121 21.07 13.26 -27.63
CA THR A 121 19.93 13.97 -28.20
C THR A 121 18.79 14.20 -27.21
N ASP A 122 18.19 15.38 -27.28
CA ASP A 122 17.10 15.75 -26.37
C ASP A 122 15.89 14.82 -26.47
N ALA A 123 15.61 14.32 -27.67
CA ALA A 123 14.52 13.38 -27.95
C ALA A 123 14.65 12.03 -27.23
N ALA A 124 15.88 11.49 -27.12
CA ALA A 124 16.10 10.23 -26.44
C ALA A 124 15.95 10.36 -24.91
N ALA A 125 16.33 11.53 -24.35
CA ALA A 125 16.11 11.83 -22.94
C ALA A 125 14.63 12.03 -22.61
N ASP A 126 13.89 12.72 -23.48
CA ASP A 126 12.44 12.91 -23.36
C ASP A 126 11.68 11.58 -23.42
N TRP A 127 12.10 10.67 -24.31
CA TRP A 127 11.53 9.32 -24.39
C TRP A 127 11.72 8.52 -23.09
N ILE A 128 12.92 8.57 -22.50
CA ILE A 128 13.20 7.90 -21.21
C ILE A 128 12.37 8.49 -20.07
N ALA A 129 12.20 9.82 -20.03
CA ALA A 129 11.34 10.47 -19.05
C ALA A 129 9.87 10.01 -19.19
N GLY A 130 9.37 9.86 -20.42
CA GLY A 130 8.05 9.29 -20.70
C GLY A 130 7.90 7.84 -20.23
N ILE A 131 8.89 6.98 -20.47
CA ILE A 131 8.89 5.59 -19.97
C ILE A 131 8.93 5.55 -18.44
N ALA A 132 9.76 6.39 -17.81
CA ALA A 132 9.86 6.45 -16.35
C ALA A 132 8.54 6.90 -15.72
N ALA A 133 7.88 7.91 -16.32
CA ALA A 133 6.56 8.37 -15.92
C ALA A 133 5.51 7.27 -16.06
N CYS A 134 5.49 6.58 -17.21
CA CYS A 134 4.60 5.45 -17.46
C CYS A 134 4.79 4.35 -16.41
N LYS A 135 6.03 3.94 -16.13
CA LYS A 135 6.35 2.93 -15.12
C LYS A 135 5.90 3.33 -13.71
N ALA A 136 6.10 4.58 -13.33
CA ALA A 136 5.66 5.08 -12.03
C ALA A 136 4.14 4.99 -11.88
N VAL A 137 3.40 5.54 -12.85
CA VAL A 137 1.92 5.52 -12.84
C VAL A 137 1.37 4.10 -12.93
N LEU A 138 1.97 3.21 -13.73
CA LEU A 138 1.57 1.80 -13.79
C LEU A 138 1.74 1.10 -12.43
N LEU A 139 2.87 1.31 -11.75
CA LEU A 139 3.15 0.63 -10.48
C LEU A 139 2.22 1.10 -9.36
N ASP A 140 2.02 2.40 -9.21
CA ASP A 140 1.20 2.96 -8.13
C ASP A 140 -0.30 2.82 -8.48
N GLY A 141 -0.68 3.02 -9.74
CA GLY A 141 -2.05 2.84 -10.20
C GLY A 141 -2.52 1.38 -10.23
N LEU A 142 -1.61 0.40 -10.33
CA LEU A 142 -1.97 -1.01 -10.15
C LEU A 142 -2.41 -1.28 -8.71
N GLU A 143 -1.76 -0.67 -7.72
CA GLU A 143 -2.16 -0.80 -6.32
C GLU A 143 -3.55 -0.20 -6.10
N VAL A 144 -3.82 0.98 -6.68
CA VAL A 144 -5.18 1.55 -6.68
C VAL A 144 -6.19 0.61 -7.31
N THR A 145 -5.86 0.00 -8.45
CA THR A 145 -6.75 -0.95 -9.14
C THR A 145 -7.07 -2.16 -8.26
N LEU A 146 -6.05 -2.74 -7.61
CA LEU A 146 -6.21 -3.85 -6.68
C LEU A 146 -7.07 -3.45 -5.48
N ILE A 147 -6.85 -2.26 -4.92
CA ILE A 147 -7.63 -1.74 -3.79
C ILE A 147 -9.09 -1.52 -4.19
N VAL A 148 -9.36 -0.93 -5.36
CA VAL A 148 -10.73 -0.72 -5.87
C VAL A 148 -11.46 -2.05 -6.06
N LEU A 149 -10.79 -3.03 -6.67
CA LEU A 149 -11.34 -4.38 -6.82
C LEU A 149 -11.61 -5.03 -5.45
N SER A 150 -10.72 -4.81 -4.48
CA SER A 150 -10.83 -5.38 -3.15
C SER A 150 -11.90 -4.72 -2.29
N LEU A 151 -12.02 -3.39 -2.33
CA LEU A 151 -12.99 -2.65 -1.53
C LEU A 151 -14.38 -2.71 -2.14
N GLY A 152 -14.48 -2.59 -3.47
CA GLY A 152 -15.74 -2.64 -4.19
C GLY A 152 -16.32 -4.06 -4.25
N GLY A 153 -15.46 -5.07 -4.42
CA GLY A 153 -15.89 -6.46 -4.59
C GLY A 153 -16.97 -6.61 -5.67
N ALA A 154 -17.83 -7.62 -5.51
CA ALA A 154 -19.01 -7.81 -6.36
C ALA A 154 -20.23 -6.97 -5.93
N GLU A 155 -20.15 -6.29 -4.78
CA GLU A 155 -21.33 -5.70 -4.13
C GLU A 155 -21.41 -4.18 -4.35
N GLU A 156 -20.29 -3.46 -4.32
CA GLU A 156 -20.24 -1.99 -4.44
C GLU A 156 -19.12 -1.47 -5.38
N PRO A 157 -18.96 -2.01 -6.61
CA PRO A 157 -17.88 -1.62 -7.51
C PRO A 157 -17.97 -0.13 -7.90
N HIS A 158 -19.18 0.40 -8.05
CA HIS A 158 -19.41 1.80 -8.43
C HIS A 158 -18.90 2.78 -7.37
N ALA A 159 -19.14 2.48 -6.09
CA ALA A 159 -18.69 3.31 -4.98
C ALA A 159 -17.16 3.35 -4.88
N ALA A 160 -16.51 2.18 -5.06
CA ALA A 160 -15.05 2.09 -5.03
C ALA A 160 -14.40 2.84 -6.20
N VAL A 161 -14.94 2.68 -7.41
CA VAL A 161 -14.46 3.40 -8.60
C VAL A 161 -14.66 4.91 -8.43
N ALA A 162 -15.83 5.35 -7.96
CA ALA A 162 -16.11 6.76 -7.72
C ALA A 162 -15.15 7.36 -6.68
N GLY A 163 -14.93 6.67 -5.56
CA GLY A 163 -13.99 7.09 -4.52
C GLY A 163 -12.58 7.25 -5.07
N ALA A 164 -12.10 6.25 -5.81
CA ALA A 164 -10.77 6.29 -6.41
C ALA A 164 -10.62 7.44 -7.42
N LEU A 165 -11.59 7.63 -8.31
CA LEU A 165 -11.58 8.73 -9.28
C LEU A 165 -11.56 10.10 -8.60
N VAL A 166 -12.38 10.30 -7.56
CA VAL A 166 -12.41 11.55 -6.80
C VAL A 166 -11.08 11.79 -6.09
N GLY A 167 -10.55 10.77 -5.40
CA GLY A 167 -9.26 10.87 -4.70
C GLY A 167 -8.10 11.21 -5.64
N THR A 168 -7.93 10.42 -6.70
CA THR A 168 -6.87 10.63 -7.69
C THR A 168 -7.01 11.99 -8.40
N SER A 169 -8.22 12.38 -8.80
CA SER A 169 -8.44 13.68 -9.45
C SER A 169 -8.12 14.84 -8.52
N THR A 170 -8.55 14.77 -7.26
CA THR A 170 -8.28 15.82 -6.25
C THR A 170 -6.78 16.04 -6.08
N VAL A 171 -6.03 14.95 -5.92
CA VAL A 171 -4.56 15.01 -5.78
C VAL A 171 -3.92 15.55 -7.05
N PHE A 172 -4.32 15.06 -8.22
CA PHE A 172 -3.78 15.50 -9.50
C PHE A 172 -3.96 17.01 -9.73
N PHE A 173 -5.18 17.53 -9.52
CA PHE A 173 -5.46 18.96 -9.67
C PHE A 173 -4.73 19.81 -8.62
N ALA A 174 -4.67 19.35 -7.37
CA ALA A 174 -3.87 20.01 -6.35
C ALA A 174 -2.38 20.08 -6.73
N GLY A 175 -1.85 19.00 -7.30
CA GLY A 175 -0.49 18.92 -7.83
C GLY A 175 -0.19 19.92 -8.94
N ILE A 176 -1.09 20.00 -9.92
CA ILE A 176 -0.98 20.96 -11.04
C ILE A 176 -1.00 22.39 -10.51
N LEU A 177 -1.93 22.70 -9.61
CA LEU A 177 -2.12 24.06 -9.09
C LEU A 177 -0.93 24.51 -8.25
N LEU A 178 -0.40 23.63 -7.41
CA LEU A 178 0.69 23.95 -6.49
C LEU A 178 2.07 23.90 -7.17
N ARG A 179 2.21 23.13 -8.27
CA ARG A 179 3.49 22.84 -8.96
C ARG A 179 4.63 22.44 -8.03
N ARG A 180 4.29 21.89 -6.87
CA ARG A 180 5.20 21.47 -5.81
C ARG A 180 4.71 20.13 -5.27
N PRO A 181 5.62 19.24 -4.83
CA PRO A 181 5.20 18.05 -4.11
C PRO A 181 4.36 18.47 -2.91
N LEU A 182 3.32 17.69 -2.60
CA LEU A 182 2.36 17.95 -1.52
C LEU A 182 3.00 17.74 -0.14
N THR A 183 4.03 18.54 0.15
CA THR A 183 4.95 18.42 1.29
C THR A 183 4.32 18.79 2.64
N ARG A 184 3.07 19.24 2.62
CA ARG A 184 2.31 19.64 3.81
C ARG A 184 1.24 18.62 4.19
N LEU A 185 0.98 17.61 3.36
CA LEU A 185 0.02 16.58 3.71
C LEU A 185 0.63 15.63 4.75
N PRO A 186 -0.13 15.24 5.80
CA PRO A 186 0.34 14.32 6.82
C PRO A 186 0.36 12.89 6.26
N GLU A 187 1.22 12.61 5.27
CA GLU A 187 1.34 11.32 4.56
C GLU A 187 1.43 10.15 5.53
N ASP A 188 2.26 10.25 6.57
CA ASP A 188 2.40 9.17 7.55
C ASP A 188 1.09 8.91 8.32
N ALA A 189 0.28 9.95 8.57
CA ALA A 189 -1.01 9.80 9.24
C ALA A 189 -2.07 9.23 8.30
N VAL A 190 -2.08 9.67 7.03
CA VAL A 190 -2.97 9.11 6.01
C VAL A 190 -2.62 7.64 5.78
N MET A 191 -1.34 7.30 5.60
CA MET A 191 -0.86 5.92 5.49
C MET A 191 -1.27 5.08 6.70
N PHE A 192 -1.16 5.62 7.91
CA PHE A 192 -1.55 4.93 9.14
C PHE A 192 -3.03 4.61 9.19
N TRP A 193 -3.89 5.61 8.98
CA TRP A 193 -5.34 5.41 9.02
C TRP A 193 -5.85 4.55 7.86
N THR A 194 -5.31 4.76 6.66
CA THR A 194 -5.61 3.91 5.50
C THR A 194 -5.19 2.47 5.77
N ALA A 195 -4.00 2.23 6.35
CA ALA A 195 -3.57 0.88 6.69
C ALA A 195 -4.46 0.22 7.75
N ALA A 196 -4.86 0.94 8.79
CA ALA A 196 -5.79 0.42 9.80
C ALA A 196 -7.16 0.06 9.20
N LEU A 197 -7.65 0.89 8.27
CA LEU A 197 -8.90 0.65 7.56
C LEU A 197 -8.79 -0.58 6.64
N LEU A 198 -7.72 -0.69 5.85
CA LEU A 198 -7.46 -1.84 4.99
C LEU A 198 -7.34 -3.14 5.80
N LEU A 199 -6.78 -3.08 7.01
CA LEU A 199 -6.71 -4.25 7.89
C LEU A 199 -8.09 -4.68 8.42
N ALA A 200 -8.97 -3.72 8.71
CA ALA A 200 -10.37 -4.01 9.05
C ALA A 200 -11.13 -4.64 7.86
N PHE A 201 -10.93 -4.12 6.65
CA PHE A 201 -11.47 -4.71 5.43
C PHE A 201 -10.91 -6.12 5.18
N ALA A 202 -9.61 -6.33 5.37
CA ALA A 202 -8.97 -7.63 5.23
C ALA A 202 -9.60 -8.69 6.15
N ALA A 203 -9.85 -8.31 7.42
CA ALA A 203 -10.54 -9.15 8.37
C ALA A 203 -11.96 -9.50 7.91
N ARG A 204 -12.73 -8.50 7.45
CA ARG A 204 -14.08 -8.74 6.95
C ARG A 204 -14.11 -9.68 5.74
N TRP A 205 -13.23 -9.45 4.77
CA TRP A 205 -13.09 -10.27 3.58
C TRP A 205 -12.69 -11.71 3.93
N THR A 206 -11.78 -11.88 4.88
CA THR A 206 -11.39 -13.20 5.39
C THR A 206 -12.57 -13.91 6.07
N ALA A 207 -13.33 -13.21 6.91
CA ALA A 207 -14.53 -13.77 7.55
C ALA A 207 -15.55 -14.25 6.52
N ALA A 208 -15.86 -13.41 5.52
CA ALA A 208 -16.79 -13.77 4.45
C ALA A 208 -16.29 -14.96 3.62
N GLY A 209 -14.99 -15.00 3.32
CA GLY A 209 -14.37 -16.12 2.61
C GLY A 209 -14.44 -17.45 3.37
N LEU A 210 -14.41 -17.39 4.70
CA LEU A 210 -14.60 -18.53 5.60
C LEU A 210 -16.09 -18.91 5.78
N GLY A 211 -17.03 -18.19 5.14
CA GLY A 211 -18.47 -18.40 5.32
C GLY A 211 -19.03 -17.83 6.63
N LEU A 212 -18.25 -17.01 7.35
CA LEU A 212 -18.67 -16.40 8.61
C LEU A 212 -19.49 -15.13 8.34
N SER A 213 -20.59 -14.97 9.07
CA SER A 213 -21.34 -13.72 9.07
C SER A 213 -20.56 -12.63 9.83
N TRP A 214 -20.41 -11.46 9.21
CA TRP A 214 -19.76 -10.32 9.84
C TRP A 214 -20.77 -9.54 10.72
N PRO A 215 -20.62 -9.51 12.04
CA PRO A 215 -21.58 -8.87 12.94
C PRO A 215 -21.49 -7.34 12.87
N GLY A 216 -22.63 -6.66 13.01
CA GLY A 216 -22.69 -5.20 13.10
C GLY A 216 -22.33 -4.44 11.82
N ASP A 217 -22.27 -5.13 10.67
CA ASP A 217 -21.95 -4.60 9.34
C ASP A 217 -20.79 -3.59 9.33
N GLU A 218 -21.08 -2.28 9.18
CA GLU A 218 -20.08 -1.22 9.11
C GLU A 218 -19.52 -0.80 10.46
N VAL A 219 -20.33 -0.91 11.52
CA VAL A 219 -19.94 -0.49 12.87
C VAL A 219 -18.71 -1.28 13.29
N LEU A 220 -18.68 -2.57 12.99
CA LEU A 220 -17.54 -3.41 13.31
C LEU A 220 -16.33 -3.13 12.41
N VAL A 221 -16.51 -2.70 11.16
CA VAL A 221 -15.38 -2.25 10.32
C VAL A 221 -14.74 -0.99 10.92
N VAL A 222 -15.55 -0.02 11.35
CA VAL A 222 -15.06 1.19 12.01
C VAL A 222 -14.42 0.86 13.36
N ALA A 223 -15.07 0.02 14.18
CA ALA A 223 -14.52 -0.41 15.46
C ALA A 223 -13.20 -1.18 15.30
N SER A 224 -13.11 -2.10 14.33
CA SER A 224 -11.86 -2.81 14.00
C SER A 224 -10.78 -1.85 13.51
N THR A 225 -11.14 -0.85 12.71
CA THR A 225 -10.20 0.20 12.26
C THR A 225 -9.61 0.95 13.44
N LEU A 226 -10.47 1.40 14.37
CA LEU A 226 -10.05 2.08 15.60
C LEU A 226 -9.21 1.16 16.49
N PHE A 227 -9.61 -0.11 16.64
CA PHE A 227 -8.88 -1.11 17.42
C PHE A 227 -7.48 -1.33 16.87
N PHE A 228 -7.32 -1.55 15.57
CA PHE A 228 -6.01 -1.74 14.94
C PHE A 228 -5.15 -0.47 15.01
N ALA A 229 -5.75 0.70 14.83
CA ALA A 229 -5.06 1.98 15.00
C ALA A 229 -4.56 2.15 16.45
N LEU A 230 -5.41 1.90 17.45
CA LEU A 230 -5.01 2.00 18.86
C LEU A 230 -3.93 0.98 19.22
N ALA A 231 -4.06 -0.26 18.77
CA ALA A 231 -3.05 -1.30 18.96
C ALA A 231 -1.70 -0.87 18.38
N ALA A 232 -1.64 -0.47 17.11
CA ALA A 232 -0.41 -0.01 16.47
C ALA A 232 0.17 1.26 17.12
N ARG A 233 -0.68 2.18 17.59
CA ARG A 233 -0.25 3.37 18.32
C ARG A 233 0.42 2.99 19.65
N SER A 234 -0.18 2.06 20.38
CA SER A 234 0.30 1.60 21.68
C SER A 234 1.63 0.84 21.60
N GLY A 235 1.79 -0.05 20.60
CA GLY A 235 3.08 -0.71 20.32
C GLY A 235 4.18 0.31 20.00
N ALA A 236 3.86 1.31 19.18
CA ALA A 236 4.83 2.33 18.79
C ALA A 236 5.23 3.26 19.94
N THR A 237 4.35 3.54 20.91
CA THR A 237 4.71 4.30 22.12
C THR A 237 5.62 3.48 23.03
N LEU A 238 5.32 2.21 23.27
CA LEU A 238 6.14 1.33 24.11
C LEU A 238 7.56 1.16 23.54
N ARG A 239 7.67 1.12 22.20
CA ARG A 239 8.98 1.11 21.52
C ARG A 239 9.79 2.39 21.73
N LYS A 240 9.14 3.56 21.78
CA LYS A 240 9.89 4.81 22.05
C LYS A 240 10.54 4.76 23.41
N ASP A 241 9.82 4.27 24.41
CA ASP A 241 10.31 4.22 25.78
C ASP A 241 11.51 3.27 25.87
N ALA A 242 11.45 2.12 25.19
CA ALA A 242 12.57 1.17 25.10
C ALA A 242 13.79 1.72 24.33
N LEU A 243 13.59 2.46 23.24
CA LEU A 243 14.69 3.06 22.46
C LEU A 243 15.32 4.26 23.18
N ALA A 244 14.53 5.04 23.92
CA ALA A 244 15.05 6.13 24.76
C ALA A 244 15.95 5.57 25.89
N ASP A 245 15.62 4.39 26.41
CA ASP A 245 16.42 3.67 27.41
C ASP A 245 17.73 3.11 26.80
N GLN A 246 17.68 2.60 25.55
CA GLN A 246 18.87 2.15 24.83
C GLN A 246 19.79 3.30 24.38
N GLU A 247 19.25 4.43 23.94
CA GLU A 247 20.06 5.63 23.61
C GLU A 247 20.74 6.21 24.86
N ALA A 248 20.14 6.04 26.04
CA ALA A 248 20.76 6.37 27.33
C ALA A 248 21.90 5.42 27.74
N HIS A 249 22.03 4.25 27.10
CA HIS A 249 23.06 3.23 27.41
C HIS A 249 24.01 2.93 26.23
N GLY A 250 24.05 3.81 25.23
CA GLY A 250 25.19 4.02 24.34
C GLY A 250 25.65 2.84 23.49
N HIS A 251 25.20 2.79 22.23
CA HIS A 251 25.99 2.19 21.14
C HIS A 251 25.77 2.95 19.82
N THR A 252 26.82 3.66 19.40
CA THR A 252 27.04 4.11 18.02
C THR A 252 27.66 2.97 17.23
N GLU A 253 27.03 2.56 16.14
CA GLU A 253 27.66 1.71 15.12
C GLU A 253 27.40 2.22 13.69
N PRO A 254 28.25 1.85 12.73
CA PRO A 254 28.62 2.68 11.59
C PRO A 254 27.70 2.55 10.39
N ASN A 255 27.63 3.64 9.65
CA ASN A 255 27.05 3.76 8.32
C ASN A 255 27.89 2.98 7.31
N ASP A 256 27.30 2.03 6.56
CA ASP A 256 27.98 1.47 5.40
C ASP A 256 27.06 1.12 4.21
N LYS A 257 27.64 1.39 3.03
CA LYS A 257 27.38 0.91 1.66
C LYS A 257 26.07 1.26 0.93
N LEU A 258 26.22 2.33 0.14
CA LEU A 258 25.54 2.56 -1.14
C LEU A 258 25.87 1.44 -2.15
N GLU A 259 24.96 0.50 -2.36
CA GLU A 259 25.01 -0.39 -3.52
C GLU A 259 24.33 0.24 -4.74
N THR A 260 25.14 0.57 -5.73
CA THR A 260 24.73 0.87 -7.10
C THR A 260 24.38 -0.42 -7.84
N ARG A 261 23.16 -0.55 -8.37
CA ARG A 261 22.82 -1.62 -9.33
C ARG A 261 22.40 -1.04 -10.67
N HIS A 262 23.13 -1.48 -11.69
CA HIS A 262 22.96 -1.18 -13.11
C HIS A 262 21.71 -1.80 -13.72
N GLY A 263 21.22 -1.16 -14.78
CA GLY A 263 19.95 -1.43 -15.46
C GLY A 263 19.97 -2.63 -16.41
N GLY A 264 18.75 -3.06 -16.75
CA GLY A 264 18.52 -4.08 -17.76
C GLY A 264 17.08 -4.09 -18.30
N SER A 265 16.94 -3.95 -19.63
CA SER A 265 15.80 -4.21 -20.54
C SER A 265 14.34 -4.05 -20.03
N GLY A 266 13.65 -3.05 -20.57
CA GLY A 266 12.41 -2.46 -20.05
C GLY A 266 11.12 -3.30 -19.96
N VAL A 267 11.02 -4.51 -20.52
CA VAL A 267 9.82 -5.37 -20.34
C VAL A 267 10.04 -6.38 -19.22
N ARG A 268 11.21 -7.05 -19.21
CA ARG A 268 11.60 -7.92 -18.09
C ARG A 268 11.83 -7.11 -16.82
N GLU A 269 12.33 -5.87 -16.92
CA GLU A 269 12.47 -4.98 -15.77
C GLU A 269 11.13 -4.48 -15.24
N LEU A 270 10.13 -4.28 -16.11
CA LEU A 270 8.78 -3.91 -15.68
C LEU A 270 8.11 -5.10 -15.01
N ALA A 271 8.20 -6.30 -15.60
CA ALA A 271 7.72 -7.53 -14.99
C ALA A 271 8.43 -7.83 -13.67
N GLN A 272 9.76 -7.64 -13.58
CA GLN A 272 10.54 -7.78 -12.34
C GLN A 272 10.29 -6.65 -11.35
N ALA A 273 9.95 -5.44 -11.80
CA ALA A 273 9.57 -4.34 -10.93
C ALA A 273 8.17 -4.54 -10.36
N VAL A 274 7.20 -4.99 -11.17
CA VAL A 274 5.85 -5.36 -10.72
C VAL A 274 5.94 -6.56 -9.80
N ALA A 275 6.57 -7.65 -10.26
CA ALA A 275 6.80 -8.85 -9.45
C ALA A 275 7.61 -8.51 -8.20
N GLY A 276 8.61 -7.63 -8.28
CA GLY A 276 9.43 -7.21 -7.15
C GLY A 276 8.76 -6.21 -6.22
N LYS A 277 7.81 -5.39 -6.68
CA LYS A 277 6.97 -4.51 -5.84
C LYS A 277 5.92 -5.37 -5.14
N LEU A 278 5.24 -6.27 -5.84
CA LEU A 278 4.37 -7.31 -5.28
C LEU A 278 5.13 -8.22 -4.30
N LEU A 279 6.35 -8.65 -4.63
CA LEU A 279 7.19 -9.42 -3.73
C LEU A 279 7.54 -8.56 -2.52
N ARG A 280 8.03 -7.32 -2.67
CA ARG A 280 8.34 -6.44 -1.53
C ARG A 280 7.14 -6.15 -0.65
N LEU A 281 5.95 -6.06 -1.23
CA LEU A 281 4.66 -5.99 -0.54
C LEU A 281 4.43 -7.21 0.37
N VAL A 282 4.76 -8.42 -0.12
CA VAL A 282 4.67 -9.68 0.63
C VAL A 282 5.89 -9.93 1.55
N TRP A 283 7.05 -9.35 1.24
CA TRP A 283 8.37 -9.83 1.68
C TRP A 283 9.13 -8.84 2.56
N SER A 284 8.64 -7.61 2.77
CA SER A 284 9.29 -6.68 3.72
C SER A 284 9.17 -7.13 5.18
N ASP A 285 8.19 -7.98 5.50
CA ASP A 285 7.99 -8.58 6.83
C ASP A 285 7.61 -10.07 6.69
N ARG A 286 8.54 -10.88 6.14
CA ARG A 286 8.34 -12.31 5.83
C ARG A 286 7.72 -13.13 6.97
N LEU A 287 8.04 -12.80 8.22
CA LEU A 287 7.51 -13.48 9.40
C LEU A 287 6.01 -13.21 9.61
N LEU A 288 5.56 -11.96 9.45
CA LEU A 288 4.14 -11.60 9.51
C LEU A 288 3.36 -12.21 8.34
N ALA A 289 3.98 -12.24 7.17
CA ALA A 289 3.35 -12.81 5.99
C ALA A 289 3.19 -14.33 6.08
N LEU A 290 4.25 -15.03 6.52
CA LEU A 290 4.20 -16.47 6.74
C LEU A 290 3.24 -16.84 7.88
N SER A 291 3.13 -16.03 8.94
CA SER A 291 2.18 -16.28 10.02
C SER A 291 0.72 -16.07 9.61
N LEU A 292 0.42 -15.05 8.79
CA LEU A 292 -0.94 -14.83 8.30
C LEU A 292 -1.36 -15.91 7.30
N LEU A 293 -0.47 -16.28 6.39
CA LEU A 293 -0.72 -17.36 5.42
C LEU A 293 -0.83 -18.74 6.09
N SER A 294 -0.02 -19.02 7.11
CA SER A 294 -0.10 -20.29 7.85
C SER A 294 -1.40 -20.41 8.64
N VAL A 295 -1.88 -19.32 9.26
CA VAL A 295 -3.18 -19.28 9.94
C VAL A 295 -4.32 -19.48 8.95
N LEU A 296 -4.32 -18.79 7.82
CA LEU A 296 -5.31 -18.98 6.74
C LEU A 296 -5.33 -20.41 6.22
N ALA A 297 -4.16 -21.01 5.96
CA ALA A 297 -4.05 -22.40 5.51
C ALA A 297 -4.57 -23.38 6.56
N LEU A 298 -4.19 -23.19 7.83
CA LEU A 298 -4.63 -24.03 8.95
C LEU A 298 -6.15 -23.98 9.12
N VAL A 299 -6.74 -22.78 9.07
CA VAL A 299 -8.19 -22.60 9.18
C VAL A 299 -8.94 -23.27 8.02
N THR A 300 -8.41 -23.17 6.80
CA THR A 300 -9.00 -23.82 5.61
C THR A 300 -8.95 -25.35 5.71
N VAL A 301 -7.83 -25.89 6.21
CA VAL A 301 -7.67 -27.34 6.44
C VAL A 301 -8.58 -27.83 7.56
N LEU A 302 -8.72 -27.08 8.65
CA LEU A 302 -9.63 -27.43 9.73
C LEU A 302 -11.09 -27.45 9.23
N GLN A 303 -11.48 -26.47 8.42
CA GLN A 303 -12.81 -26.42 7.80
C GLN A 303 -13.10 -27.62 6.89
N SER A 304 -12.10 -28.16 6.17
CA SER A 304 -12.34 -29.33 5.32
C SER A 304 -12.50 -30.64 6.11
N ILE A 305 -12.22 -30.64 7.42
CA ILE A 305 -12.21 -31.84 8.27
C ILE A 305 -13.31 -31.78 9.34
N THR A 306 -13.77 -30.58 9.75
CA THR A 306 -14.81 -30.43 10.80
C THR A 306 -16.19 -30.08 10.24
N PRO A 307 -17.24 -30.87 10.53
CA PRO A 307 -18.62 -30.59 10.08
C PRO A 307 -19.33 -29.50 10.91
N ASP A 308 -18.93 -29.28 12.17
CA ASP A 308 -19.42 -28.15 12.98
C ASP A 308 -18.47 -26.96 12.85
N THR A 309 -19.00 -25.81 12.44
CA THR A 309 -18.25 -24.58 12.19
C THR A 309 -18.59 -23.44 13.16
N SER A 310 -19.39 -23.71 14.19
CA SER A 310 -19.77 -22.70 15.19
C SER A 310 -18.57 -22.10 15.94
N TRP A 311 -17.56 -22.92 16.24
CA TRP A 311 -16.32 -22.51 16.91
C TRP A 311 -15.42 -21.61 16.03
N LEU A 312 -15.55 -21.67 14.69
CA LEU A 312 -14.75 -20.86 13.76
C LEU A 312 -15.04 -19.37 13.91
N ARG A 313 -16.30 -19.01 14.21
CA ARG A 313 -16.67 -17.62 14.43
C ARG A 313 -15.93 -17.05 15.63
N ASP A 314 -15.99 -17.75 16.76
CA ASP A 314 -15.45 -17.25 18.02
C ASP A 314 -13.91 -17.27 18.01
N THR A 315 -13.31 -18.31 17.41
CA THR A 315 -11.84 -18.36 17.19
C THR A 315 -11.35 -17.32 16.20
N PHE A 316 -12.12 -16.97 15.17
CA PHE A 316 -11.77 -15.90 14.23
C PHE A 316 -11.71 -14.54 14.91
N PHE A 317 -12.73 -14.17 15.71
CA PHE A 317 -12.72 -12.90 16.45
C PHE A 317 -11.65 -12.86 17.53
N LEU A 318 -11.41 -13.97 18.24
CA LEU A 318 -10.27 -14.09 19.15
C LEU A 318 -8.94 -13.94 18.40
N GLY A 319 -8.82 -14.52 17.21
CA GLY A 319 -7.66 -14.36 16.33
C GLY A 319 -7.43 -12.90 15.92
N LEU A 320 -8.49 -12.15 15.63
CA LEU A 320 -8.45 -10.73 15.29
C LEU A 320 -7.92 -9.87 16.46
N ILE A 321 -8.35 -10.20 17.67
CA ILE A 321 -7.82 -9.63 18.92
C ILE A 321 -6.35 -9.99 19.11
N LEU A 322 -5.99 -11.26 18.89
CA LEU A 322 -4.61 -11.74 18.99
C LEU A 322 -3.70 -11.11 17.95
N VAL A 323 -4.17 -10.83 16.72
CA VAL A 323 -3.42 -10.09 15.70
C VAL A 323 -3.19 -8.64 16.14
N GLY A 324 -4.24 -7.98 16.68
CA GLY A 324 -4.09 -6.66 17.29
C GLY A 324 -3.05 -6.67 18.41
N TRP A 325 -3.08 -7.69 19.28
CA TRP A 325 -2.10 -7.85 20.35
C TRP A 325 -0.70 -8.17 19.82
N ALA A 326 -0.59 -9.03 18.80
CA ALA A 326 0.67 -9.36 18.15
C ALA A 326 1.29 -8.14 17.46
N LEU A 327 0.51 -7.20 16.95
CA LEU A 327 1.04 -5.92 16.45
C LEU A 327 1.70 -5.11 17.58
N VAL A 328 1.13 -5.12 18.79
CA VAL A 328 1.74 -4.51 19.99
C VAL A 328 3.04 -5.24 20.38
N VAL A 329 3.03 -6.58 20.35
CA VAL A 329 4.13 -7.42 20.85
C VAL A 329 5.27 -7.60 19.84
N LEU A 330 4.99 -7.76 18.54
CA LEU A 330 6.01 -7.88 17.50
C LEU A 330 6.77 -6.55 17.30
N GLU A 331 6.14 -5.41 17.59
CA GLU A 331 6.87 -4.13 17.69
C GLU A 331 7.83 -4.08 18.89
N ARG A 332 7.59 -4.89 19.93
CA ARG A 332 8.46 -5.07 21.10
C ARG A 332 9.58 -6.09 20.86
N ALA A 333 9.32 -7.14 20.07
CA ALA A 333 10.19 -8.32 19.93
C ALA A 333 11.17 -8.30 18.74
N LYS A 334 11.26 -7.23 17.95
CA LYS A 334 12.33 -7.07 16.92
C LYS A 334 13.71 -6.71 17.53
N HIS A 335 13.98 -7.24 18.72
CA HIS A 335 15.25 -7.20 19.43
C HIS A 335 15.67 -8.64 19.71
#